data_AF-A0A8S2HU05-F1
#
_entry.id   AF-A0A8S2HU05-F1
#
_cell.length_a   1.000
_cell.length_b   1.000
_cell.length_c   1.000
_cell.angle_alpha   90.00
_cell.angle_beta   90.00
_cell.angle_gamma   90.00
#
_symmetry.space_group_name_H-M   'P 1'
#
loop_
_entity.id
_entity.type
_entity.pdbx_description
1 polymer ?
#
loop_
_entity_poly.entity_id
_entity_poly.type
_entity_poly.pdbx_seq_one_letter_code
_entity_poly.pdbx_strand_id
1 'polypeptide(L)'
;MLIILDMANGDEFLSELQQIRNSDDHLIVITLLLDIGRNLLQDKTNLRNNTLPIEYVHETFQSYPGAIKCLIDMGFEKNDRNYVLNKSSSMDRIRHIVQLLENEENKQLKNEKNVESIISCEQRCDNTDPSPTTCTIPQHVISISDIMIPNQLRFIPFLSMLNRVQSYENPKLKQLIRAVVPHQELDQNIKLKLKQLSNEEKVSYDDLLLLELLQWFKYKFFKWFDQPKCNMCEKQMVYSASVEPTVAELKHDAHNVELYK
;
A
#
# COMPACT_ATOMS: atom_id res chain seq x y z
N MET A 1 -8.65 51.44 6.93
CA MET A 1 -9.73 50.52 7.36
C MET A 1 -9.39 49.17 6.76
N LEU A 2 -8.70 48.34 7.55
CA LEU A 2 -8.25 47.00 7.17
C LEU A 2 -9.46 46.06 7.13
N ILE A 3 -9.67 45.40 5.99
CA ILE A 3 -10.67 44.36 5.82
C ILE A 3 -10.06 43.07 6.37
N ILE A 4 -10.47 42.70 7.58
CA ILE A 4 -10.32 41.35 8.11
C ILE A 4 -11.62 40.63 7.78
N LEU A 5 -11.60 39.72 6.80
CA LEU A 5 -12.64 38.74 6.59
C LEU A 5 -12.00 37.39 6.24
N ASP A 6 -12.42 36.39 7.01
CA ASP A 6 -12.42 34.93 6.76
C ASP A 6 -11.11 34.12 6.86
N MET A 7 -10.86 33.58 8.06
CA MET A 7 -10.05 32.37 8.28
C MET A 7 -10.74 31.33 9.19
N ALA A 8 -12.06 31.43 9.42
CA ALA A 8 -12.73 30.60 10.44
C ALA A 8 -13.45 29.33 9.92
N ASN A 9 -13.57 29.11 8.61
CA ASN A 9 -14.38 28.00 8.05
C ASN A 9 -13.59 26.91 7.31
N GLY A 10 -12.26 26.98 7.27
CA GLY A 10 -11.47 26.11 6.40
C GLY A 10 -11.30 24.67 6.88
N ASP A 11 -11.29 24.39 8.18
CA ASP A 11 -10.75 23.12 8.67
C ASP A 11 -11.83 22.19 9.27
N GLU A 12 -13.09 22.36 8.83
CA GLU A 12 -14.26 21.61 9.32
C GLU A 12 -14.11 20.09 9.10
N PHE A 13 -13.42 19.70 8.02
CA PHE A 13 -13.14 18.30 7.67
C PHE A 13 -12.48 17.53 8.84
N LEU A 14 -11.60 18.19 9.60
CA LEU A 14 -10.84 17.55 10.66
C LEU A 14 -11.74 17.14 11.84
N SER A 15 -12.74 17.96 12.14
CA SER A 15 -13.72 17.67 13.20
C SER A 15 -14.61 16.47 12.85
N GLU A 16 -14.87 16.24 11.57
CA GLU A 16 -15.62 15.08 11.09
C GLU A 16 -14.76 13.83 11.03
N LEU A 17 -13.48 13.97 10.64
CA LEU A 17 -12.53 12.86 10.72
C LEU A 17 -12.39 12.36 12.16
N GLN A 18 -12.27 13.26 13.14
CA GLN A 18 -12.18 12.92 14.56
C GLN A 18 -13.42 12.18 15.11
N GLN A 19 -14.55 12.17 14.40
CA GLN A 19 -15.76 11.43 14.81
C GLN A 19 -15.74 9.95 14.39
N ILE A 20 -14.75 9.51 13.60
CA ILE A 20 -14.60 8.11 13.21
C ILE A 20 -14.28 7.29 14.48
N ARG A 21 -15.25 6.45 14.89
CA ARG A 21 -15.18 5.70 16.16
C ARG A 21 -14.20 4.54 16.14
N ASN A 22 -13.99 3.94 14.97
CA ASN A 22 -13.08 2.82 14.81
C ASN A 22 -11.66 3.36 14.62
N SER A 23 -10.77 3.06 15.57
CA SER A 23 -9.38 3.56 15.58
C SER A 23 -8.62 3.17 14.32
N ASP A 24 -8.82 1.93 13.86
CA ASP A 24 -8.19 1.39 12.66
C ASP A 24 -8.65 2.15 11.41
N ASP A 25 -9.95 2.33 11.26
CA ASP A 25 -10.54 3.04 10.10
C ASP A 25 -10.09 4.51 10.09
N HIS A 26 -10.05 5.14 11.27
CA HIS A 26 -9.56 6.50 11.45
C HIS A 26 -8.11 6.65 10.99
N LEU A 27 -7.22 5.75 11.45
CA LEU A 27 -5.81 5.75 11.07
C LEU A 27 -5.65 5.62 9.56
N ILE A 28 -6.38 4.70 8.93
CA ILE A 28 -6.25 4.44 7.49
C ILE A 28 -6.76 5.59 6.65
N VAL A 29 -7.90 6.17 7.02
CA VAL A 29 -8.42 7.35 6.33
C VAL A 29 -7.41 8.49 6.40
N ILE A 30 -6.81 8.73 7.57
CA ILE A 30 -5.77 9.76 7.73
C ILE A 30 -4.52 9.44 6.89
N THR A 31 -4.00 8.22 6.96
CA THR A 31 -2.81 7.80 6.20
C THR A 31 -3.03 7.95 4.69
N LEU A 32 -4.19 7.56 4.17
CA LEU A 32 -4.50 7.70 2.75
C LEU A 32 -4.64 9.17 2.31
N LEU A 33 -5.26 10.01 3.13
CA LEU A 33 -5.33 11.45 2.87
C LEU A 33 -3.93 12.10 2.91
N LEU A 34 -3.08 11.68 3.85
CA LEU A 34 -1.69 12.12 3.93
C LEU A 34 -0.89 11.74 2.69
N ASP A 35 -1.04 10.51 2.20
CA ASP A 35 -0.36 10.07 0.99
C ASP A 35 -0.81 10.86 -0.24
N ILE A 36 -2.11 11.11 -0.39
CA ILE A 36 -2.63 11.97 -1.46
C ILE A 36 -2.01 13.38 -1.34
N GLY A 37 -2.04 13.99 -0.17
CA GLY A 37 -1.47 15.30 0.08
C GLY A 37 0.03 15.38 -0.21
N ARG A 38 0.82 14.40 0.26
CA ARG A 38 2.27 14.32 0.03
C ARG A 38 2.61 14.15 -1.45
N ASN A 39 1.87 13.31 -2.17
CA ASN A 39 2.04 13.13 -3.61
C ASN A 39 1.77 14.43 -4.39
N LEU A 40 0.76 15.20 -3.99
CA LEU A 40 0.49 16.53 -4.55
C LEU A 40 1.61 17.52 -4.24
N LEU A 41 2.17 17.49 -3.03
CA LEU A 41 3.28 18.36 -2.64
C LEU A 41 4.57 18.05 -3.40
N GLN A 42 4.79 16.78 -3.73
CA GLN A 42 5.93 16.33 -4.52
C GLN A 42 5.83 16.78 -5.99
N ASP A 43 4.70 16.48 -6.63
CA ASP A 43 4.43 16.92 -8.00
C ASP A 43 2.91 17.00 -8.25
N LYS A 44 2.38 18.23 -8.16
CA LYS A 44 0.98 18.54 -8.45
C LYS A 44 0.61 18.49 -9.93
N THR A 45 1.60 18.50 -10.82
CA THR A 45 1.37 18.51 -12.28
C THR A 45 1.29 17.10 -12.86
N ASN A 46 1.77 16.10 -12.12
CA ASN A 46 1.66 14.70 -12.49
C ASN A 46 0.19 14.26 -12.55
N LEU A 47 -0.22 13.75 -13.71
CA LEU A 47 -1.59 13.28 -13.94
C LEU A 47 -2.03 12.19 -12.94
N ARG A 48 -1.09 11.37 -12.47
CA ARG A 48 -1.36 10.29 -11.51
C ARG A 48 -1.66 10.84 -10.11
N ASN A 49 -1.08 11.98 -9.74
CA ASN A 49 -1.24 12.56 -8.41
C ASN A 49 -2.46 13.49 -8.35
N ASN A 50 -2.78 14.15 -9.47
CA ASN A 50 -3.84 15.14 -9.55
C ASN A 50 -5.20 14.59 -9.98
N THR A 51 -5.32 13.28 -10.21
CA THR A 51 -6.56 12.62 -10.62
C THR A 51 -6.81 11.38 -9.77
N LEU A 52 -8.01 11.27 -9.19
CA LEU A 52 -8.47 10.12 -8.42
C LEU A 52 -9.73 9.53 -9.09
N PRO A 53 -9.78 8.22 -9.38
CA PRO A 53 -10.98 7.58 -9.91
C PRO A 53 -12.19 7.73 -8.97
N ILE A 54 -13.38 7.94 -9.53
CA ILE A 54 -14.59 8.11 -8.73
C ILE A 54 -14.91 6.84 -7.91
N GLU A 55 -14.64 5.66 -8.48
CA GLU A 55 -14.82 4.37 -7.81
C GLU A 55 -13.90 4.24 -6.61
N TYR A 56 -12.63 4.65 -6.75
CA TYR A 56 -11.68 4.64 -5.65
C TYR A 56 -12.15 5.54 -4.50
N VAL A 57 -12.58 6.77 -4.79
CA VAL A 57 -13.06 7.70 -3.76
C VAL A 57 -14.35 7.19 -3.12
N HIS A 58 -15.26 6.60 -3.89
CA HIS A 58 -16.49 6.02 -3.38
C HIS A 58 -16.22 4.81 -2.46
N GLU A 59 -15.43 3.84 -2.92
CA GLU A 59 -15.12 2.63 -2.13
C GLU A 59 -14.33 2.94 -0.85
N THR A 60 -13.47 3.97 -0.89
CA THR A 60 -12.54 4.27 0.22
C THR A 60 -13.11 5.29 1.21
N PHE A 61 -13.82 6.32 0.71
CA PHE A 61 -14.16 7.51 1.51
C PHE A 61 -15.66 7.78 1.66
N GLN A 62 -16.55 7.05 0.97
CA GLN A 62 -18.00 7.32 1.03
C GLN A 62 -18.57 7.30 2.46
N SER A 63 -18.09 6.40 3.32
CA SER A 63 -18.53 6.29 4.71
C SER A 63 -17.99 7.41 5.62
N TYR A 64 -17.08 8.25 5.10
CA TYR A 64 -16.33 9.24 5.88
C TYR A 64 -16.49 10.63 5.23
N PRO A 65 -17.57 11.37 5.55
CA PRO A 65 -17.84 12.69 4.96
C PRO A 65 -16.66 13.67 5.12
N GLY A 66 -15.99 13.63 6.28
CA GLY A 66 -14.78 14.43 6.55
C GLY A 66 -13.64 14.14 5.58
N ALA A 67 -13.49 12.90 5.09
CA ALA A 67 -12.47 12.56 4.11
C ALA A 67 -12.78 13.17 2.73
N ILE A 68 -14.06 13.14 2.30
CA ILE A 68 -14.48 13.78 1.04
C ILE A 68 -14.31 15.30 1.13
N LYS A 69 -14.69 15.91 2.25
CA LYS A 69 -14.45 17.35 2.50
C LYS A 69 -12.97 17.69 2.44
N CYS A 70 -12.11 16.86 3.04
CA CYS A 70 -10.66 17.02 3.00
C CYS A 70 -10.12 17.05 1.56
N LEU A 71 -10.59 16.14 0.69
CA LEU A 71 -10.21 16.13 -0.74
C LEU A 71 -10.66 17.42 -1.45
N ILE A 72 -11.87 17.88 -1.18
CA ILE A 72 -12.39 19.15 -1.74
C ILE A 72 -11.54 20.33 -1.25
N ASP A 73 -11.15 20.36 0.02
CA ASP A 73 -10.32 21.41 0.61
C ASP A 73 -8.87 21.39 0.09
N MET A 74 -8.35 20.22 -0.30
CA MET A 74 -7.10 20.11 -1.06
C MET A 74 -7.24 20.67 -2.49
N GLY A 75 -8.47 20.84 -2.98
CA GLY A 75 -8.81 21.40 -4.27
C GLY A 75 -9.17 20.37 -5.34
N PHE A 76 -9.59 19.16 -4.95
CA PHE A 76 -10.17 18.20 -5.88
C PHE A 76 -11.61 18.55 -6.22
N GLU A 77 -11.93 18.54 -7.50
CA GLU A 77 -13.28 18.76 -8.01
C GLU A 77 -13.80 17.48 -8.67
N LYS A 78 -15.04 17.11 -8.37
CA LYS A 78 -15.70 15.95 -8.95
C LYS A 78 -16.19 16.27 -10.37
N ASN A 79 -15.79 15.45 -11.34
CA ASN A 79 -16.42 15.38 -12.66
C ASN A 79 -17.15 14.03 -12.84
N ASP A 80 -17.64 13.75 -14.05
CA ASP A 80 -18.44 12.55 -14.34
C ASP A 80 -17.70 11.22 -14.10
N ARG A 81 -16.37 11.21 -14.09
CA ARG A 81 -15.56 9.98 -14.03
C ARG A 81 -14.50 9.98 -12.93
N ASN A 82 -14.04 11.14 -12.48
CA ASN A 82 -12.90 11.29 -11.58
C ASN A 82 -13.07 12.52 -10.68
N TYR A 83 -12.28 12.54 -9.60
CA TYR A 83 -11.92 13.76 -8.89
C TYR A 83 -10.61 14.29 -9.49
N VAL A 84 -10.59 15.55 -9.91
CA VAL A 84 -9.43 16.17 -10.56
C VAL A 84 -9.04 17.44 -9.80
N LEU A 85 -7.75 17.61 -9.53
CA LEU A 85 -7.23 18.79 -8.87
C LEU A 85 -7.43 20.04 -9.74
N ASN A 86 -8.00 21.09 -9.17
CA ASN A 86 -8.11 22.37 -9.84
C ASN A 86 -6.71 22.97 -10.09
N LYS A 87 -6.50 23.58 -11.26
CA LYS A 87 -5.26 24.29 -11.61
C LYS A 87 -4.98 25.49 -10.70
N SER A 88 -6.02 26.08 -10.11
CA SER A 88 -5.90 27.18 -9.15
C SER A 88 -5.63 26.73 -7.71
N SER A 89 -5.54 25.42 -7.45
CA SER A 89 -5.31 24.89 -6.11
C SER A 89 -4.02 25.43 -5.49
N SER A 90 -4.15 25.95 -4.27
CA SER A 90 -3.05 26.58 -3.53
C SER A 90 -2.18 25.52 -2.87
N MET A 91 -0.87 25.57 -3.15
CA MET A 91 0.11 24.69 -2.50
C MET A 91 0.21 24.97 -1.00
N ASP A 92 -0.01 26.20 -0.57
CA ASP A 92 0.02 26.57 0.85
C ASP A 92 -1.16 25.97 1.60
N ARG A 93 -2.32 25.87 0.92
CA ARG A 93 -3.49 25.18 1.49
C ARG A 93 -3.25 23.68 1.62
N ILE A 94 -2.70 23.03 0.61
CA ILE A 94 -2.36 21.60 0.67
C ILE A 94 -1.34 21.33 1.78
N ARG A 95 -0.29 22.17 1.92
CA ARG A 95 0.67 22.05 3.03
C ARG A 95 0.01 22.18 4.39
N HIS A 96 -0.89 23.14 4.56
CA HIS A 96 -1.64 23.34 5.81
C HIS A 96 -2.48 22.10 6.16
N ILE A 97 -3.21 21.56 5.19
CA ILE A 97 -4.03 20.35 5.39
C ILE A 97 -3.15 19.15 5.77
N VAL A 98 -2.02 18.94 5.08
CA VAL A 98 -1.07 17.87 5.42
C VAL A 98 -0.56 18.03 6.86
N GLN A 99 -0.20 19.24 7.29
CA GLN A 99 0.23 19.49 8.67
C GLN A 99 -0.86 19.17 9.70
N LEU A 100 -2.12 19.49 9.41
CA LEU A 100 -3.25 19.15 10.28
C LEU A 100 -3.41 17.63 10.42
N LEU A 101 -3.33 16.90 9.32
CA LEU A 101 -3.43 15.44 9.30
C LEU A 101 -2.24 14.78 10.02
N GLU A 102 -1.01 15.28 9.85
CA GLU A 102 0.18 14.76 10.55
C GLU A 102 0.07 14.97 12.07
N ASN A 103 -0.46 16.12 12.49
CA ASN A 103 -0.73 16.36 13.91
C ASN A 103 -1.76 15.38 14.47
N GLU A 104 -2.77 15.02 13.68
CA GLU A 104 -3.80 14.07 14.09
C GLU A 104 -3.29 12.62 14.13
N GLU A 105 -2.50 12.19 13.13
CA GLU A 105 -1.80 10.89 13.12
C GLU A 105 -0.89 10.73 14.36
N ASN A 106 -0.13 11.78 14.69
CA ASN A 106 0.75 11.78 15.86
C ASN A 106 0.02 11.74 17.20
N LYS A 107 -1.22 12.26 17.30
CA LYS A 107 -2.04 12.14 18.51
C LYS A 107 -2.49 10.70 18.72
N GLN A 108 -2.90 10.02 17.65
CA GLN A 108 -3.35 8.63 17.74
C GLN A 108 -2.21 7.69 18.18
N LEU A 109 -1.02 7.84 17.58
CA LEU A 109 0.18 7.09 17.97
C LEU A 109 0.61 7.33 19.43
N LYS A 110 0.34 8.51 19.98
CA LYS A 110 0.60 8.83 21.41
C LYS A 110 -0.48 8.28 22.34
N ASN A 111 -1.73 8.22 21.89
CA ASN A 111 -2.82 7.63 22.67
C ASN A 111 -2.67 6.11 22.77
N GLU A 112 -2.28 5.41 21.70
CA GLU A 112 -2.00 3.96 21.75
C GLU A 112 -0.84 3.61 22.70
N LYS A 113 0.24 4.39 22.67
CA LYS A 113 1.38 4.22 23.61
C LYS A 113 1.03 4.55 25.07
N ASN A 114 0.04 5.41 25.30
CA ASN A 114 -0.47 5.69 26.66
C ASN A 114 -1.41 4.59 27.17
N VAL A 115 -2.06 3.83 26.29
CA VAL A 115 -2.90 2.68 26.69
C VAL A 115 -2.03 1.48 27.07
N GLU A 116 -0.89 1.27 26.39
CA GLU A 116 0.11 0.28 26.82
C GLU A 116 0.84 0.66 28.11
N SER A 117 1.02 1.95 28.40
CA SER A 117 1.68 2.41 29.64
C SER A 117 0.78 2.40 30.88
N ILE A 118 -0.54 2.25 30.73
CA ILE A 118 -1.47 2.07 31.87
C ILE A 118 -1.44 0.63 32.42
N ILE A 119 -0.80 -0.33 31.72
CA ILE A 119 -0.67 -1.73 32.16
C ILE A 119 0.68 -2.01 32.87
N SER A 120 1.54 -1.02 33.10
CA SER A 120 2.78 -1.27 33.86
C SER A 120 3.15 -0.11 34.77
N CYS A 121 2.59 -0.14 35.98
CA CYS A 121 3.15 0.57 37.12
C CYS A 121 4.27 -0.27 37.76
N GLU A 122 5.29 0.46 38.26
CA GLU A 122 6.43 0.05 39.10
C GLU A 122 7.71 -0.41 38.37
N GLN A 123 8.66 0.50 38.08
CA GLN A 123 9.70 0.97 39.03
C GLN A 123 10.73 1.96 38.40
N ARG A 124 11.18 2.90 39.25
CA ARG A 124 12.29 3.89 39.17
C ARG A 124 13.67 3.24 38.86
N CYS A 125 14.75 3.90 38.44
CA CYS A 125 15.22 5.31 38.56
C CYS A 125 16.47 5.65 37.69
N ASP A 126 16.66 6.97 37.52
CA ASP A 126 17.90 7.78 37.54
C ASP A 126 18.77 8.11 36.31
N ASN A 127 19.22 9.37 36.39
CA ASN A 127 19.67 10.34 35.38
C ASN A 127 21.18 10.27 35.04
N THR A 128 21.60 10.83 33.88
CA THR A 128 22.56 11.98 33.76
C THR A 128 22.89 12.41 32.31
N ASP A 129 22.98 13.74 32.12
CA ASP A 129 23.16 14.65 30.94
C ASP A 129 24.58 14.64 30.24
N PRO A 130 24.96 15.53 29.27
CA PRO A 130 24.35 15.90 27.95
C PRO A 130 25.37 16.14 26.76
N SER A 131 24.88 16.04 25.49
CA SER A 131 25.29 16.75 24.23
C SER A 131 26.72 16.65 23.61
N PRO A 132 27.01 17.11 22.35
CA PRO A 132 26.15 17.51 21.21
C PRO A 132 26.56 16.94 19.81
N THR A 133 25.79 17.32 18.76
CA THR A 133 26.12 17.29 17.30
C THR A 133 25.83 15.95 16.59
N THR A 134 24.93 15.83 15.61
CA THR A 134 24.92 16.55 14.32
C THR A 134 23.55 16.36 13.66
N CYS A 135 23.00 17.41 13.07
CA CYS A 135 21.76 17.39 12.30
C CYS A 135 21.86 16.43 11.11
N THR A 136 21.07 15.37 11.11
CA THR A 136 20.69 14.66 9.88
C THR A 136 19.17 14.74 9.80
N ILE A 137 18.69 15.40 8.76
CA ILE A 137 17.26 15.48 8.42
C ILE A 137 16.76 14.04 8.27
N PRO A 138 15.78 13.58 9.07
CA PRO A 138 15.10 12.33 8.74
C PRO A 138 14.21 12.65 7.53
N GLN A 139 14.59 12.16 6.35
CA GLN A 139 13.61 11.94 5.30
C GLN A 139 12.68 10.84 5.79
N HIS A 140 11.66 11.23 6.56
CA HIS A 140 10.56 10.35 6.95
C HIS A 140 9.64 10.19 5.74
N VAL A 141 10.16 9.56 4.68
CA VAL A 141 9.30 8.92 3.69
C VAL A 141 8.73 7.71 4.44
N ILE A 142 7.46 7.78 4.85
CA ILE A 142 6.77 6.56 5.28
C ILE A 142 6.86 5.63 4.07
N SER A 143 7.68 4.60 4.19
CA SER A 143 7.78 3.58 3.17
C SER A 143 6.45 2.85 3.19
N ILE A 144 5.81 2.74 2.02
CA ILE A 144 4.58 1.96 1.84
C ILE A 144 4.75 0.54 2.41
N SER A 145 5.97 0.05 2.64
CA SER A 145 6.27 -1.21 3.33
C SER A 145 5.67 -1.37 4.73
N ASP A 146 5.32 -0.30 5.44
CA ASP A 146 5.03 -0.37 6.89
C ASP A 146 3.53 -0.27 7.24
N ILE A 147 2.66 -0.08 6.24
CA ILE A 147 1.22 0.07 6.45
C ILE A 147 0.56 -1.31 6.54
N MET A 148 0.39 -1.87 7.73
CA MET A 148 -0.43 -3.08 7.90
C MET A 148 -1.90 -2.72 7.74
N ILE A 149 -2.56 -3.19 6.66
CA ILE A 149 -3.99 -2.91 6.47
C ILE A 149 -4.83 -3.94 7.24
N PRO A 150 -5.67 -3.50 8.21
CA PRO A 150 -6.59 -4.31 8.98
C PRO A 150 -7.48 -5.18 8.10
N ASN A 151 -7.81 -6.37 8.61
CA ASN A 151 -8.60 -7.36 7.88
C ASN A 151 -9.94 -6.81 7.39
N GLN A 152 -10.55 -5.90 8.14
CA GLN A 152 -11.82 -5.28 7.79
C GLN A 152 -11.74 -4.39 6.55
N LEU A 153 -10.57 -3.91 6.12
CA LEU A 153 -10.44 -3.00 4.97
C LEU A 153 -9.80 -3.65 3.74
N ARG A 154 -9.54 -4.96 3.81
CA ARG A 154 -9.07 -5.76 2.67
C ARG A 154 -10.11 -5.88 1.55
N PHE A 155 -11.38 -5.54 1.80
CA PHE A 155 -12.39 -5.50 0.74
C PHE A 155 -12.17 -4.34 -0.24
N ILE A 156 -11.40 -3.31 0.14
CA ILE A 156 -11.06 -2.20 -0.76
C ILE A 156 -9.94 -2.70 -1.69
N PRO A 157 -10.19 -2.85 -3.00
CA PRO A 157 -9.26 -3.51 -3.93
C PRO A 157 -7.88 -2.88 -3.98
N PHE A 158 -7.80 -1.54 -3.89
CA PHE A 158 -6.52 -0.83 -3.87
C PHE A 158 -5.71 -1.12 -2.60
N LEU A 159 -6.36 -1.13 -1.44
CA LEU A 159 -5.71 -1.41 -0.16
C LEU A 159 -5.26 -2.88 -0.08
N SER A 160 -6.08 -3.83 -0.53
CA SER A 160 -5.65 -5.23 -0.61
C SER A 160 -4.47 -5.44 -1.56
N MET A 161 -4.38 -4.66 -2.65
CA MET A 161 -3.21 -4.65 -3.53
C MET A 161 -1.95 -4.16 -2.82
N LEU A 162 -2.03 -3.14 -1.96
CA LEU A 162 -0.87 -2.66 -1.19
C LEU A 162 -0.34 -3.73 -0.23
N ASN A 163 -1.21 -4.39 0.53
CA ASN A 163 -0.85 -5.54 1.37
C ASN A 163 -0.18 -6.66 0.55
N ARG A 164 -0.72 -6.96 -0.63
CA ARG A 164 -0.15 -8.01 -1.49
C ARG A 164 1.26 -7.64 -1.96
N VAL A 165 1.49 -6.40 -2.36
CA VAL A 165 2.82 -5.92 -2.75
C VAL A 165 3.79 -5.97 -1.58
N GLN A 166 3.37 -5.52 -0.40
CA GLN A 166 4.18 -5.63 0.83
C GLN A 166 4.53 -7.08 1.18
N SER A 167 3.61 -8.02 0.97
CA SER A 167 3.85 -9.44 1.28
C SER A 167 5.07 -10.01 0.54
N TYR A 168 5.42 -9.46 -0.63
CA TYR A 168 6.60 -9.86 -1.38
C TYR A 168 7.91 -9.50 -0.67
N GLU A 169 7.89 -8.55 0.26
CA GLU A 169 9.03 -8.15 1.10
C GLU A 169 9.28 -9.09 2.30
N ASN A 170 8.38 -10.04 2.56
CA ASN A 170 8.51 -10.96 3.69
C ASN A 170 9.81 -11.79 3.59
N PRO A 171 10.74 -11.67 4.56
CA PRO A 171 12.04 -12.33 4.49
C PRO A 171 11.94 -13.86 4.51
N LYS A 172 10.93 -14.42 5.20
CA LYS A 172 10.70 -15.87 5.23
C LYS A 172 10.27 -16.39 3.86
N LEU A 173 9.37 -15.67 3.18
CA LEU A 173 8.95 -16.03 1.82
C LEU A 173 10.11 -15.89 0.83
N LYS A 174 10.89 -14.81 0.91
CA LYS A 174 12.11 -14.64 0.09
C LYS A 174 13.09 -15.81 0.31
N GLN A 175 13.26 -16.28 1.54
CA GLN A 175 14.11 -17.43 1.84
C GLN A 175 13.58 -18.74 1.24
N LEU A 176 12.27 -19.00 1.33
CA LEU A 176 11.66 -20.18 0.73
C LEU A 176 11.79 -20.17 -0.80
N ILE A 177 11.57 -19.02 -1.44
CA ILE A 177 11.73 -18.86 -2.89
C ILE A 177 13.19 -19.10 -3.29
N ARG A 178 14.16 -18.53 -2.56
CA ARG A 178 15.60 -18.75 -2.81
C ARG A 178 16.01 -20.23 -2.73
N ALA A 179 15.33 -21.02 -1.90
CA ALA A 179 15.60 -22.46 -1.80
C ALA A 179 15.09 -23.26 -3.01
N VAL A 180 14.12 -22.71 -3.75
CA VAL A 180 13.47 -23.38 -4.89
C VAL A 180 14.06 -22.92 -6.23
N VAL A 181 14.48 -21.65 -6.32
CA VAL A 181 15.08 -21.09 -7.55
C VAL A 181 16.47 -21.70 -7.77
N PRO A 182 16.77 -22.25 -8.97
CA PRO A 182 18.04 -22.91 -9.26
C PRO A 182 19.13 -21.89 -9.61
N HIS A 183 19.50 -21.03 -8.66
CA HIS A 183 20.43 -19.91 -8.85
C HIS A 183 21.73 -20.30 -9.57
N GLN A 184 22.34 -21.42 -9.21
CA GLN A 184 23.59 -21.88 -9.84
C GLN A 184 23.43 -22.19 -11.34
N GLU A 185 22.30 -22.79 -11.75
CA GLU A 185 22.02 -23.09 -13.15
C GLU A 185 21.78 -21.79 -13.93
N LEU A 186 20.97 -20.89 -13.39
CA LEU A 186 20.68 -19.60 -14.01
C LEU A 186 21.97 -18.79 -14.20
N ASP A 187 22.81 -18.68 -13.16
CA ASP A 187 24.08 -17.96 -13.23
C ASP A 187 25.04 -18.53 -14.29
N GLN A 188 25.07 -19.87 -14.46
CA GLN A 188 25.88 -20.51 -15.49
C GLN A 188 25.37 -20.17 -16.90
N ASN A 189 24.05 -20.23 -17.12
CA ASN A 189 23.43 -19.87 -18.39
C ASN A 189 23.69 -18.40 -18.75
N ILE A 190 23.55 -17.48 -17.78
CA ILE A 190 23.81 -16.05 -17.97
C ILE A 190 25.27 -15.82 -18.38
N LYS A 191 26.23 -16.43 -17.68
CA LYS A 191 27.66 -16.32 -18.01
C LYS A 191 27.99 -16.84 -19.41
N LEU A 192 27.31 -17.87 -19.88
CA LEU A 192 27.47 -18.37 -21.25
C LEU A 192 26.88 -17.39 -22.27
N LYS A 193 25.68 -16.85 -22.02
CA LYS A 193 25.04 -15.85 -22.88
C LYS A 193 25.87 -14.58 -23.00
N LEU A 194 26.39 -14.06 -21.88
CA LEU A 194 27.27 -12.88 -21.87
C LEU A 194 28.52 -13.05 -22.74
N LYS A 195 29.09 -14.27 -22.82
CA LYS A 195 30.25 -14.55 -23.68
C LYS A 195 29.90 -14.61 -25.17
N GLN A 196 28.63 -14.85 -25.50
CA GLN A 196 28.15 -14.99 -26.88
C GLN A 196 27.63 -13.67 -27.45
N LEU A 197 27.31 -12.70 -26.59
CA LEU A 197 26.87 -11.38 -27.01
C LEU A 197 28.01 -10.61 -27.69
N SER A 198 27.66 -9.87 -28.73
CA SER A 198 28.61 -9.01 -29.44
C SER A 198 28.94 -7.77 -28.61
N ASN A 199 30.10 -7.15 -28.84
CA ASN A 199 30.51 -5.92 -28.13
C ASN A 199 29.56 -4.72 -28.37
N GLU A 200 28.63 -4.82 -29.32
CA GLU A 200 27.65 -3.78 -29.65
C GLU A 200 26.36 -3.89 -28.80
N GLU A 201 26.12 -5.05 -28.17
CA GLU A 201 24.93 -5.30 -27.36
C GLU A 201 25.16 -4.95 -25.89
N LYS A 202 24.59 -3.84 -25.45
CA LYS A 202 24.58 -3.44 -24.03
C LYS A 202 23.45 -4.14 -23.28
N VAL A 203 23.60 -5.44 -23.01
CA VAL A 203 22.67 -6.19 -22.15
C VAL A 203 23.32 -6.40 -20.79
N SER A 204 22.60 -6.07 -19.71
CA SER A 204 23.12 -6.24 -18.35
C SER A 204 22.95 -7.68 -17.84
N TYR A 205 23.66 -8.00 -16.75
CA TYR A 205 23.45 -9.27 -16.03
C TYR A 205 22.00 -9.40 -15.56
N ASP A 206 21.42 -8.31 -15.02
CA ASP A 206 20.08 -8.32 -14.45
C ASP A 206 19.00 -8.54 -15.52
N ASP A 207 19.20 -8.01 -16.73
CA ASP A 207 18.31 -8.28 -17.87
C ASP A 207 18.33 -9.77 -18.24
N LEU A 208 19.52 -10.36 -18.31
CA LEU A 208 19.66 -11.79 -18.61
C LEU A 208 19.13 -12.67 -17.47
N LEU A 209 19.32 -12.26 -16.21
CA LEU A 209 18.75 -12.93 -15.05
C LEU A 209 17.23 -12.95 -15.12
N LEU A 210 16.61 -11.81 -15.44
CA LEU A 210 15.17 -11.73 -15.63
C LEU A 210 14.69 -12.68 -16.74
N LEU A 211 15.38 -12.72 -17.88
CA LEU A 211 15.03 -13.62 -18.98
C LEU A 211 15.17 -15.10 -18.61
N GLU A 212 16.26 -15.48 -17.94
CA GLU A 212 16.46 -16.85 -17.45
C GLU A 212 15.40 -17.25 -16.40
N LEU A 213 15.07 -16.34 -15.47
CA LEU A 213 14.00 -16.57 -14.50
C LEU A 213 12.64 -16.76 -15.18
N LEU A 214 12.29 -15.94 -16.18
CA LEU A 214 11.05 -16.09 -16.94
C LEU A 214 10.98 -17.43 -17.67
N GLN A 215 12.09 -17.85 -18.30
CA GLN A 215 12.18 -19.13 -18.99
C GLN A 215 12.05 -20.30 -18.01
N TRP A 216 12.80 -20.29 -16.91
CA TRP A 216 12.71 -21.31 -15.86
C TRP A 216 11.30 -21.38 -15.28
N PHE A 217 10.70 -20.23 -14.96
CA PHE A 217 9.36 -20.17 -14.40
C PHE A 217 8.34 -20.81 -15.34
N LYS A 218 8.36 -20.44 -16.62
CA LYS A 218 7.40 -20.91 -17.63
C LYS A 218 7.53 -22.39 -17.95
N TYR A 219 8.75 -22.91 -18.06
CA TYR A 219 8.98 -24.25 -18.62
C TYR A 219 9.35 -25.32 -17.58
N LYS A 220 9.85 -24.95 -16.41
CA LYS A 220 10.33 -25.92 -15.40
C LYS A 220 9.55 -25.85 -14.09
N PHE A 221 9.23 -24.66 -13.63
CA PHE A 221 8.64 -24.48 -12.30
C PHE A 221 7.11 -24.49 -12.32
N PHE A 222 6.50 -23.60 -13.09
CA PHE A 222 5.06 -23.43 -13.14
C PHE A 222 4.43 -24.31 -14.21
N LYS A 223 3.20 -24.77 -13.97
CA LYS A 223 2.42 -25.53 -14.94
C LYS A 223 1.05 -24.88 -15.08
N TRP A 224 0.64 -24.65 -16.32
CA TRP A 224 -0.73 -24.23 -16.59
C TRP A 224 -1.69 -25.33 -16.13
N PHE A 225 -2.71 -24.95 -15.38
CA PHE A 225 -3.78 -25.82 -14.94
C PHE A 225 -5.08 -25.33 -15.58
N ASP A 226 -5.77 -26.22 -16.29
CA ASP A 226 -7.01 -25.91 -17.01
C ASP A 226 -8.20 -26.60 -16.34
N GLN A 227 -8.14 -27.93 -16.21
CA GLN A 227 -9.15 -28.70 -15.49
C GLN A 227 -8.53 -29.98 -14.90
N PRO A 228 -9.03 -30.45 -13.75
CA PRO A 228 -8.50 -31.64 -13.10
C PRO A 228 -8.88 -32.92 -13.84
N LYS A 229 -8.10 -33.97 -13.54
CA LYS A 229 -8.49 -35.36 -13.80
C LYS A 229 -9.00 -35.97 -12.51
N CYS A 230 -10.01 -36.84 -12.61
CA CYS A 230 -10.54 -37.57 -11.47
C CYS A 230 -9.44 -38.43 -10.85
N ASN A 231 -9.21 -38.28 -9.56
CA ASN A 231 -8.23 -39.06 -8.80
C ASN A 231 -8.51 -40.57 -8.77
N MET A 232 -9.76 -40.99 -9.01
CA MET A 232 -10.15 -42.41 -8.97
C MET A 232 -10.14 -43.08 -10.35
N CYS A 233 -10.54 -42.36 -11.42
CA CYS A 233 -10.69 -42.94 -12.75
C CYS A 233 -9.86 -42.26 -13.85
N GLU A 234 -9.08 -41.24 -13.51
CA GLU A 234 -8.18 -40.46 -14.38
C GLU A 234 -8.83 -39.77 -15.58
N LYS A 235 -10.16 -39.80 -15.67
CA LYS A 235 -10.91 -39.09 -16.71
C LYS A 235 -10.90 -37.59 -16.45
N GLN A 236 -10.93 -36.83 -17.53
CA GLN A 236 -11.08 -35.38 -17.49
C GLN A 236 -12.41 -35.03 -16.80
N MET A 237 -12.36 -34.16 -15.81
CA MET A 237 -13.55 -33.71 -15.10
C MET A 237 -14.14 -32.47 -15.76
N VAL A 238 -15.44 -32.26 -15.59
CA VAL A 238 -16.15 -31.09 -16.13
C VAL A 238 -16.47 -30.14 -14.99
N TYR A 239 -16.29 -28.84 -15.23
CA TYR A 239 -16.68 -27.80 -14.28
C TYR A 239 -18.15 -27.98 -13.88
N SER A 240 -18.41 -27.87 -12.59
CA SER A 240 -19.74 -28.05 -12.01
C SER A 240 -20.27 -26.75 -11.40
N ALA A 241 -19.51 -26.10 -10.51
CA ALA A 241 -19.93 -24.88 -9.83
C ALA A 241 -18.75 -24.17 -9.15
N SER A 242 -18.89 -22.88 -8.88
CA SER A 242 -18.03 -22.16 -7.93
C SER A 242 -18.64 -22.30 -6.54
N VAL A 243 -17.82 -22.65 -5.56
CA VAL A 243 -18.23 -22.83 -4.17
C VAL A 243 -17.39 -21.96 -3.23
N GLU A 244 -17.90 -21.76 -2.02
CA GLU A 244 -17.14 -21.06 -0.98
C GLU A 244 -15.90 -21.87 -0.57
N PRO A 245 -14.74 -21.22 -0.35
CA PRO A 245 -13.55 -21.92 0.09
C PRO A 245 -13.71 -22.52 1.49
N THR A 246 -13.12 -23.69 1.70
CA THR A 246 -13.01 -24.32 3.01
C THR A 246 -12.07 -23.53 3.93
N VAL A 247 -12.15 -23.78 5.24
CA VAL A 247 -11.26 -23.15 6.24
C VAL A 247 -9.77 -23.37 5.92
N ALA A 248 -9.41 -24.53 5.37
CA ALA A 248 -8.03 -24.84 4.99
C ALA A 248 -7.59 -24.04 3.75
N GLU A 249 -8.46 -23.82 2.78
CA GLU A 249 -8.18 -23.05 1.56
C GLU A 249 -8.11 -21.55 1.88
N LEU A 250 -9.00 -21.05 2.75
CA LEU A 250 -8.96 -19.67 3.25
C LEU A 250 -7.64 -19.35 3.96
N LYS A 251 -7.04 -20.31 4.67
CA LYS A 251 -5.71 -20.15 5.31
C LYS A 251 -4.61 -19.83 4.30
N HIS A 252 -4.82 -20.16 3.03
CA HIS A 252 -3.90 -19.91 1.92
C HIS A 252 -4.43 -18.84 0.95
N ASP A 253 -5.31 -17.95 1.42
CA ASP A 253 -5.89 -16.83 0.68
C ASP A 253 -6.68 -17.25 -0.58
N ALA A 254 -7.26 -18.45 -0.61
CA ALA A 254 -8.21 -18.81 -1.65
C ALA A 254 -9.54 -18.05 -1.49
N HIS A 255 -10.05 -17.46 -2.56
CA HIS A 255 -11.31 -16.70 -2.54
C HIS A 255 -12.42 -17.35 -3.38
N ASN A 256 -12.04 -18.07 -4.44
CA ASN A 256 -12.95 -18.80 -5.32
C ASN A 256 -12.46 -20.24 -5.44
N VAL A 257 -13.36 -21.21 -5.29
CA VAL A 257 -13.06 -22.63 -5.49
C VAL A 257 -13.94 -23.19 -6.60
N GLU A 258 -13.31 -23.77 -7.62
CA GLU A 258 -13.99 -24.39 -8.75
C GLU A 258 -14.19 -25.89 -8.47
N LEU A 259 -15.45 -26.31 -8.40
CA LEU A 259 -15.84 -27.71 -8.23
C LEU A 259 -15.94 -28.39 -9.60
N TYR A 260 -15.36 -29.58 -9.72
CA TYR A 260 -15.40 -30.41 -10.93
C TYR A 260 -16.02 -31.79 -10.62
N LYS A 261 -16.60 -32.43 -11.64
CA LYS A 261 -17.19 -33.78 -11.56
C LYS A 261 -16.82 -34.66 -12.75
#